data_AF-A0A7X9Q2E4-F1
#
_entry.id   AF-A0A7X9Q2E4-F1
#
_cell.length_a   1.000
_cell.length_b   1.000
_cell.length_c   1.000
_cell.angle_alpha   90.00
_cell.angle_beta   90.00
_cell.angle_gamma   90.00
#
_symmetry.space_group_name_H-M   'P 1'
#
loop_
_entity.id
_entity.type
_entity.pdbx_description
1 polymer ?
#
loop_
_entity_poly.entity_id
_entity_poly.type
_entity_poly.pdbx_seq_one_letter_code
_entity_poly.pdbx_strand_id
1 'polypeptide(L)'
;MTTPLGTTGIWSGQLRYGDQTEAARHAAELEQLGYHTLWIPDVGGNLFTALGNLLGATSTVTIATGILNVWMHTPELAAAEHARLVAEHGPRYMGGLGISHQPLIDHVKEP
;
A
#
# COMPACT_ATOMS: atom_id res chain seq x y z
N MET A 1 6.63 -8.33 -15.61
CA MET A 1 7.78 -7.47 -15.23
C MET A 1 7.82 -7.40 -13.72
N THR A 2 9.01 -7.48 -13.11
CA THR A 2 9.17 -7.46 -11.66
C THR A 2 9.23 -6.02 -11.16
N THR A 3 8.44 -5.68 -10.15
CA THR A 3 8.45 -4.36 -9.51
C THR A 3 9.76 -4.17 -8.71
N PRO A 4 10.62 -3.20 -9.06
CA PRO A 4 11.92 -3.03 -8.39
C PRO A 4 11.71 -2.41 -7.00
N LEU A 5 12.29 -3.04 -5.97
CA LEU A 5 12.18 -2.57 -4.58
C LEU A 5 13.35 -1.67 -4.14
N GLY A 6 14.43 -1.64 -4.91
CA GLY A 6 15.68 -1.01 -4.49
C GLY A 6 16.27 -1.67 -3.23
N THR A 7 17.16 -0.94 -2.54
CA THR A 7 17.89 -1.44 -1.36
C THR A 7 17.27 -0.98 -0.03
N THR A 8 16.68 0.23 -0.01
CA THR A 8 16.12 0.85 1.19
C THR A 8 14.72 1.38 0.89
N GLY A 9 13.77 1.04 1.77
CA GLY A 9 12.40 1.56 1.74
C GLY A 9 11.98 2.13 3.10
N ILE A 10 10.87 2.86 3.09
CA ILE A 10 10.27 3.46 4.29
C ILE A 10 8.96 2.77 4.60
N TRP A 11 8.79 2.32 5.83
CA TRP A 11 7.49 1.89 6.34
C TRP A 11 6.86 3.02 7.15
N SER A 12 5.58 3.32 6.89
CA SER A 12 4.89 4.40 7.61
C SER A 12 3.39 4.16 7.74
N GLY A 13 2.92 4.13 8.99
CA GLY A 13 1.49 4.20 9.30
C GLY A 13 0.86 5.56 8.98
N GLN A 14 1.64 6.65 8.93
CA GLN A 14 1.11 7.98 8.61
C GLN A 14 0.76 8.12 7.13
N LEU A 15 1.50 7.44 6.23
CA LEU A 15 1.12 7.36 4.82
C LEU A 15 -0.20 6.59 4.61
N ARG A 16 -0.59 5.76 5.57
CA ARG A 16 -1.82 4.96 5.52
C ARG A 16 -3.01 5.63 6.20
N TYR A 17 -2.80 6.12 7.41
CA TYR A 17 -3.85 6.51 8.37
C TYR A 17 -3.81 8.00 8.74
N GLY A 18 -2.80 8.74 8.27
CA GLY A 18 -2.75 10.19 8.42
C GLY A 18 -3.67 10.91 7.43
N ASP A 19 -3.60 12.24 7.46
CA ASP A 19 -4.26 13.08 6.46
C ASP A 19 -3.79 12.71 5.04
N GLN A 20 -4.74 12.54 4.12
CA GLN A 20 -4.43 12.03 2.79
C GLN A 20 -3.67 13.05 1.92
N THR A 21 -3.87 14.35 2.13
CA THR A 21 -3.14 15.40 1.41
C THR A 21 -1.69 15.41 1.86
N GLU A 22 -1.45 15.34 3.16
CA GLU A 22 -0.11 15.25 3.71
C GLU A 22 0.57 13.93 3.36
N ALA A 23 -0.16 12.81 3.33
CA ALA A 23 0.38 11.52 2.90
C ALA A 23 0.89 11.57 1.45
N ALA A 24 0.11 12.16 0.54
CA ALA A 24 0.52 12.36 -0.85
C ALA A 24 1.78 13.25 -0.96
N ARG A 25 1.79 14.38 -0.23
CA ARG A 25 2.94 15.30 -0.20
C ARG A 25 4.21 14.61 0.31
N HIS A 26 4.12 13.87 1.41
CA HIS A 26 5.25 13.14 1.97
C HIS A 26 5.72 12.01 1.05
N ALA A 27 4.82 11.32 0.35
CA ALA A 27 5.21 10.28 -0.60
C ALA A 27 6.05 10.85 -1.77
N ALA A 28 5.63 11.99 -2.32
CA ALA A 28 6.40 12.70 -3.35
C ALA A 28 7.77 13.17 -2.83
N GLU A 29 7.82 13.69 -1.61
CA GLU A 29 9.08 14.11 -0.95
C GLU A 29 10.04 12.92 -0.75
N LEU A 30 9.53 11.78 -0.26
CA LEU A 30 10.33 10.57 -0.06
C LEU A 30 10.85 9.99 -1.38
N GLU A 31 10.05 10.06 -2.46
CA GLU A 31 10.52 9.72 -3.81
C GLU A 31 11.67 10.64 -4.25
N GLN A 32 11.54 11.96 -4.07
CA GLN A 32 12.59 12.93 -4.41
C GLN A 32 13.89 12.72 -3.62
N LEU A 33 13.79 12.21 -2.39
CA LEU A 33 14.93 11.83 -1.56
C LEU A 33 15.60 10.51 -2.00
N GLY A 34 15.04 9.81 -2.98
CA GLY A 34 15.62 8.59 -3.56
C GLY A 34 15.22 7.29 -2.86
N TYR A 35 14.15 7.29 -2.05
CA TYR A 35 13.60 6.03 -1.54
C TYR A 35 12.87 5.29 -2.67
N HIS A 36 13.13 3.99 -2.79
CA HIS A 36 12.64 3.18 -3.91
C HIS A 36 11.36 2.40 -3.59
N THR A 37 11.01 2.26 -2.31
CA THR A 37 9.75 1.64 -1.90
C THR A 37 9.18 2.28 -0.65
N LEU A 38 7.88 2.58 -0.68
CA LEU A 38 7.11 3.03 0.46
C LEU A 38 6.13 1.92 0.87
N TRP A 39 6.20 1.51 2.14
CA TRP A 39 5.40 0.44 2.71
C TRP A 39 4.32 1.02 3.62
N ILE A 40 3.07 0.60 3.40
CA ILE A 40 1.95 0.95 4.26
C ILE A 40 1.35 -0.30 4.93
N PRO A 41 0.95 -0.21 6.21
CA PRO A 41 0.26 -1.30 6.88
C PRO A 41 -1.21 -1.40 6.45
N ASP A 42 -1.80 -2.55 6.76
CA ASP A 42 -3.24 -2.76 6.69
C ASP A 42 -3.77 -3.41 7.97
N VAL A 43 -4.53 -2.63 8.74
CA VAL A 43 -5.36 -3.08 9.86
C VAL A 43 -6.85 -2.82 9.58
N GLY A 44 -7.24 -2.73 8.31
CA GLY A 44 -8.60 -2.48 7.85
C GLY A 44 -8.84 -1.04 7.36
N GLY A 45 -10.10 -0.78 6.99
CA GLY A 45 -10.55 0.48 6.40
C GLY A 45 -10.31 0.56 4.89
N ASN A 46 -10.33 1.78 4.34
CA ASN A 46 -10.25 1.98 2.89
C ASN A 46 -8.79 1.97 2.38
N LEU A 47 -8.21 0.77 2.23
CA LEU A 47 -6.82 0.56 1.81
C LEU A 47 -6.56 1.04 0.37
N PHE A 48 -7.42 0.67 -0.57
CA PHE A 48 -7.17 0.89 -1.99
C PHE A 48 -7.26 2.36 -2.40
N THR A 49 -8.07 3.17 -1.72
CA THR A 49 -8.04 4.64 -1.90
C THR A 49 -6.71 5.23 -1.43
N ALA A 50 -6.17 4.78 -0.29
CA ALA A 50 -4.87 5.26 0.18
C ALA A 50 -3.75 4.86 -0.80
N LEU A 51 -3.76 3.63 -1.32
CA LEU A 51 -2.82 3.19 -2.35
C LEU A 51 -2.89 4.06 -3.61
N GLY A 52 -4.09 4.33 -4.13
CA GLY A 52 -4.28 5.20 -5.29
C GLY A 52 -3.78 6.63 -5.05
N ASN A 53 -4.01 7.17 -3.86
CA ASN A 53 -3.52 8.50 -3.47
C ASN A 53 -1.97 8.58 -3.52
N LEU A 54 -1.27 7.60 -2.95
CA LEU A 54 0.20 7.57 -2.95
C LEU A 54 0.77 7.30 -4.35
N LEU A 55 0.13 6.41 -5.12
CA LEU A 55 0.55 6.10 -6.49
C LEU A 55 0.34 7.30 -7.42
N GLY A 56 -0.76 8.04 -7.27
CA GLY A 56 -1.05 9.26 -8.03
C GLY A 56 -0.12 10.43 -7.70
N ALA A 57 0.39 10.49 -6.47
CA ALA A 57 1.32 11.54 -6.03
C ALA A 57 2.78 11.29 -6.44
N THR A 58 3.10 10.10 -6.96
CA THR A 58 4.47 9.65 -7.26
C THR A 58 4.59 9.11 -8.66
N SER A 59 5.81 8.99 -9.17
CA SER A 59 6.07 8.69 -10.59
C SER A 59 6.85 7.40 -10.84
N THR A 60 7.68 6.99 -9.89
CA THR A 60 8.69 5.93 -10.06
C THR A 60 8.76 4.98 -8.86
N VAL A 61 8.49 5.46 -7.65
CA VAL A 61 8.57 4.68 -6.42
C VAL A 61 7.54 3.56 -6.43
N THR A 62 7.93 2.41 -5.88
CA THR A 62 7.02 1.31 -5.60
C THR A 62 6.23 1.62 -4.33
N ILE A 63 4.91 1.49 -4.39
CA ILE A 63 4.05 1.53 -3.20
C ILE A 63 3.69 0.08 -2.87
N ALA A 64 3.99 -0.34 -1.65
CA ALA A 64 3.81 -1.72 -1.22
C ALA A 64 2.96 -1.81 0.04
N THR A 65 2.20 -2.89 0.16
CA THR A 65 1.58 -3.24 1.44
C THR A 65 2.53 -4.11 2.25
N GLY A 66 2.78 -3.70 3.50
CA GLY A 66 3.61 -4.40 4.47
C GLY A 66 2.86 -4.55 5.78
N ILE A 67 1.73 -5.25 5.81
CA ILE A 67 1.16 -6.17 4.78
C ILE A 67 -0.24 -5.72 4.32
N LEU A 68 -0.79 -6.34 3.26
CA LEU A 68 -2.23 -6.46 3.00
C LEU A 68 -2.75 -7.60 3.87
N ASN A 69 -3.72 -7.29 4.71
CA ASN A 69 -4.25 -8.25 5.67
C ASN A 69 -5.32 -9.10 4.99
N VAL A 70 -5.05 -10.40 4.83
CA VAL A 70 -5.96 -11.34 4.14
C VAL A 70 -7.29 -11.52 4.86
N TRP A 71 -7.40 -11.07 6.10
CA TRP A 71 -8.64 -11.10 6.88
C TRP A 71 -9.53 -9.87 6.67
N MET A 72 -9.07 -8.84 5.94
CA MET A 72 -9.79 -7.56 5.77
C MET A 72 -10.36 -7.35 4.37
N HIS A 73 -9.93 -8.17 3.41
CA HIS A 73 -10.30 -8.05 2.00
C HIS A 73 -10.48 -9.43 1.37
N THR A 74 -11.51 -9.58 0.55
CA THR A 74 -11.67 -10.81 -0.24
C THR A 74 -10.57 -10.91 -1.32
N PRO A 75 -10.17 -12.12 -1.72
CA PRO A 75 -9.17 -12.29 -2.77
C PRO A 75 -9.64 -11.69 -4.11
N GLU A 76 -10.94 -11.73 -4.42
CA GLU A 76 -11.51 -11.14 -5.63
C GLU A 76 -11.35 -9.62 -5.65
N LEU A 77 -11.64 -8.96 -4.51
CA LEU A 77 -11.48 -7.51 -4.38
C LEU A 77 -10.00 -7.12 -4.50
N ALA A 78 -9.11 -7.82 -3.78
CA ALA A 78 -7.69 -7.55 -3.82
C ALA A 78 -7.10 -7.70 -5.23
N ALA A 79 -7.51 -8.74 -5.97
CA ALA A 79 -7.09 -8.96 -7.35
C ALA A 79 -7.61 -7.88 -8.31
N ALA A 80 -8.90 -7.51 -8.18
CA ALA A 80 -9.51 -6.47 -9.02
C ALA A 80 -8.86 -5.10 -8.79
N GLU A 81 -8.65 -4.70 -7.54
CA GLU A 81 -8.02 -3.42 -7.21
C GLU A 81 -6.54 -3.39 -7.58
N HIS A 82 -5.81 -4.51 -7.43
CA HIS A 82 -4.44 -4.60 -7.92
C HIS A 82 -4.39 -4.38 -9.44
N ALA A 83 -5.26 -5.06 -10.21
CA ALA A 83 -5.33 -4.89 -11.65
C ALA A 83 -5.69 -3.44 -12.04
N ARG A 84 -6.65 -2.83 -11.35
CA ARG A 84 -7.06 -1.43 -11.57
C ARG A 84 -5.91 -0.46 -11.33
N LEU A 85 -5.25 -0.54 -10.17
CA LEU A 85 -4.14 0.34 -9.80
C LEU A 85 -2.94 0.18 -10.73
N VAL A 86 -2.62 -1.04 -11.15
CA VAL A 86 -1.54 -1.28 -12.12
C VAL A 86 -1.88 -0.74 -13.51
N ALA A 87 -3.14 -0.84 -13.94
CA ALA A 87 -3.58 -0.26 -15.21
C ALA A 87 -3.51 1.27 -15.19
N GLU A 88 -3.85 1.90 -14.06
CA GLU A 88 -3.90 3.35 -13.91
C GLU A 88 -2.51 3.99 -13.69
N HIS A 89 -1.64 3.35 -12.89
CA HIS A 89 -0.39 3.96 -12.42
C HIS A 89 0.88 3.22 -12.87
N GLY A 90 0.73 2.17 -13.68
CA GLY A 90 1.81 1.26 -14.06
C GLY A 90 2.13 0.22 -12.97
N PRO A 91 3.12 -0.66 -13.21
CA PRO A 91 3.44 -1.81 -12.34
C PRO A 91 4.21 -1.41 -11.06
N ARG A 92 3.74 -0.40 -10.34
CA ARG A 92 4.35 0.19 -9.14
C ARG A 92 3.64 -0.18 -7.83
N TYR A 93 2.51 -0.85 -7.90
CA TYR A 93 1.88 -1.44 -6.72
C TYR A 93 2.42 -2.86 -6.48
N MET A 94 2.93 -3.14 -5.28
CA MET A 94 3.26 -4.49 -4.81
C MET A 94 2.39 -4.89 -3.61
N GLY A 95 1.49 -5.86 -3.79
CA GLY A 95 0.67 -6.39 -2.70
C GLY A 95 1.40 -7.44 -1.86
N GLY A 96 2.07 -7.03 -0.77
CA GLY A 96 2.67 -7.96 0.20
C GLY A 96 1.60 -8.54 1.12
N LEU A 97 1.28 -9.82 1.00
CA LEU A 97 0.21 -10.49 1.76
C LEU A 97 0.67 -10.93 3.15
N GLY A 98 -0.25 -10.95 4.12
CA GLY A 98 -0.01 -11.67 5.38
C GLY A 98 -1.24 -11.78 6.29
N ILE A 99 -1.03 -12.37 7.46
CA ILE A 99 -2.09 -12.84 8.38
C ILE A 99 -2.32 -11.96 9.61
N SER A 100 -1.63 -10.82 9.71
CA SER A 100 -1.69 -9.88 10.84
C SER A 100 -1.26 -10.49 12.19
N HIS A 101 -1.57 -9.79 13.28
CA HIS A 101 -1.33 -10.22 14.66
C HIS A 101 -2.63 -10.63 15.32
N GLN A 102 -2.57 -11.68 16.16
CA GLN A 102 -3.73 -12.28 16.82
C GLN A 102 -4.73 -11.25 17.41
N PRO A 103 -4.31 -10.22 18.20
CA PRO A 103 -5.26 -9.28 18.81
C PRO A 103 -6.08 -8.46 17.80
N LEU A 104 -5.57 -8.31 16.57
CA LEU A 104 -6.24 -7.56 15.50
C LEU A 104 -7.23 -8.40 14.71
N ILE A 105 -7.16 -9.74 14.79
CA ILE A 105 -7.92 -10.64 13.91
C ILE A 105 -8.78 -11.66 14.65
N ASP A 106 -8.58 -11.87 15.95
CA ASP A 106 -9.37 -12.83 16.74
C ASP A 106 -10.89 -12.56 16.75
N HIS A 107 -11.30 -11.33 16.46
CA HIS A 107 -12.70 -10.92 16.40
C HIS A 107 -13.26 -10.85 14.97
N VAL A 108 -12.41 -10.99 13.96
CA VAL A 108 -12.80 -10.92 12.54
C VAL A 108 -13.37 -12.27 12.13
N LYS A 109 -14.60 -12.27 11.60
CA LYS A 109 -15.29 -13.50 11.19
C LYS A 109 -15.35 -13.68 9.68
N GLU A 110 -15.40 -12.58 8.96
CA GLU A 110 -15.43 -12.49 7.50
C GLU A 110 -14.67 -11.22 7.09
N PRO A 111 -13.99 -11.22 5.91
CA PRO A 111 -13.37 -10.03 5.35
C PRO A 111 -14.36 -8.94 4.94
#